data_AF-A0A9D1SX15-F1
#
_entry.id   AF-A0A9D1SX15-F1
#
_cell.length_a   1.000
_cell.length_b   1.000
_cell.length_c   1.000
_cell.angle_alpha   90.00
_cell.angle_beta   90.00
_cell.angle_gamma   90.00
#
_symmetry.space_group_name_H-M   'P 1'
#
loop_
_entity.id
_entity.type
_entity.pdbx_description
1 polymer ?
#
loop_
_entity_poly.entity_id
_entity_poly.type
_entity_poly.pdbx_seq_one_letter_code
_entity_poly.pdbx_strand_id
1 'polypeptide(L)'
;NLSGKYMLLADINLGSDWIPLATYGWAHSLQDDRPANPFRGVLDGQGHTISYSTYIDNLNKDNDYGWGLFGTAKDASFFNIKLKASIKSYDYTVKKVSAFEVCVGGLVGLAENCKFESCETLSDSSITNMDTDRAYYVFLVGMKDTGATYAGGLVGDARGCQFKNCSNRATVSSRGYQAYSGGIVGNNYNCKFEGENANYSSVSASHGEWVWGIHGQGEIYGKIGEPWKRSDGGKI
;
A
#
# COMPACT_ATOMS: atom_id res chain seq x y z
N ASN A 1 -21.05 -3.20 -9.25
CA ASN A 1 -21.33 -3.59 -7.85
C ASN A 1 -20.11 -4.33 -7.33
N LEU A 2 -19.38 -3.78 -6.35
CA LEU A 2 -18.11 -4.30 -5.81
C LEU A 2 -18.24 -4.90 -4.41
N SER A 3 -19.44 -5.33 -4.02
CA SER A 3 -19.72 -5.94 -2.70
C SER A 3 -20.00 -7.45 -2.77
N GLY A 4 -19.73 -8.10 -3.92
CA GLY A 4 -19.96 -9.52 -4.13
C GLY A 4 -18.91 -10.41 -3.46
N LYS A 5 -19.10 -11.73 -3.60
CA LYS A 5 -18.06 -12.72 -3.29
C LYS A 5 -17.44 -13.18 -4.60
N TYR A 6 -16.13 -13.05 -4.70
CA TYR A 6 -15.33 -13.38 -5.87
C TYR A 6 -14.30 -14.43 -5.48
N MET A 7 -14.05 -15.36 -6.39
CA MET A 7 -13.21 -16.51 -6.14
C MET A 7 -12.40 -16.79 -7.40
N LEU A 8 -11.09 -16.95 -7.24
CA LEU A 8 -10.24 -17.36 -8.34
C LEU A 8 -10.42 -18.85 -8.60
N LEU A 9 -10.50 -19.23 -9.87
CA LEU A 9 -10.56 -20.63 -10.33
C LEU A 9 -9.25 -21.08 -10.99
N ALA A 10 -8.34 -20.14 -11.21
CA ALA A 10 -7.03 -20.32 -11.81
C ALA A 10 -6.17 -19.08 -11.52
N ASP A 11 -4.88 -19.18 -11.81
CA ASP A 11 -4.00 -18.01 -11.83
C ASP A 11 -4.48 -17.01 -12.90
N ILE A 12 -4.37 -15.72 -12.60
CA ILE A 12 -4.76 -14.63 -13.48
C ILE A 12 -3.55 -13.76 -13.79
N ASN A 13 -3.34 -13.48 -15.07
CA ASN A 13 -2.40 -12.46 -15.53
C ASN A 13 -3.17 -11.30 -16.15
N LEU A 14 -3.14 -10.14 -15.48
CA LEU A 14 -3.80 -8.92 -15.90
C LEU A 14 -2.92 -8.09 -16.86
N GLY A 15 -1.67 -8.47 -17.05
CA GLY A 15 -0.74 -7.80 -17.97
C GLY A 15 -0.10 -6.54 -17.40
N SER A 16 0.40 -5.69 -18.31
CA SER A 16 0.89 -4.34 -18.01
C SER A 16 -0.25 -3.33 -18.04
N ASP A 17 -0.02 -2.14 -17.49
CA ASP A 17 -0.94 -1.00 -17.54
C ASP A 17 -2.28 -1.25 -16.84
N TRP A 18 -2.24 -2.05 -15.77
CA TRP A 18 -3.39 -2.28 -14.91
C TRP A 18 -3.91 -0.96 -14.33
N ILE A 19 -5.21 -0.75 -14.48
CA ILE A 19 -5.94 0.34 -13.82
C ILE A 19 -6.56 -0.25 -12.56
N PRO A 20 -6.20 0.22 -11.35
CA PRO A 20 -6.74 -0.35 -10.14
C PRO A 20 -8.27 -0.28 -10.10
N LEU A 21 -8.88 -1.31 -9.53
CA LEU A 21 -10.31 -1.28 -9.23
C LEU A 21 -10.56 -0.35 -8.05
N ALA A 22 -11.75 0.26 -7.97
CA ALA A 22 -12.12 1.08 -6.80
C ALA A 22 -11.16 2.25 -6.51
N THR A 23 -10.68 2.97 -7.55
CA THR A 23 -9.83 4.17 -7.38
C THR A 23 -10.63 5.43 -7.08
N TYR A 24 -11.89 5.52 -7.55
CA TYR A 24 -12.61 6.80 -7.62
C TYR A 24 -12.93 7.48 -6.28
N GLY A 25 -12.40 8.71 -6.17
CA GLY A 25 -13.02 9.91 -5.59
C GLY A 25 -13.01 9.99 -4.07
N TRP A 26 -12.37 11.02 -3.50
CA TRP A 26 -12.67 11.44 -2.13
C TRP A 26 -13.89 12.35 -2.17
N ALA A 27 -14.89 12.07 -1.32
CA ALA A 27 -16.01 12.98 -1.14
C ALA A 27 -15.46 14.27 -0.51
N HIS A 28 -15.30 15.33 -1.32
CA HIS A 28 -14.89 16.66 -0.84
C HIS A 28 -15.93 17.23 0.12
N SER A 29 -15.82 16.86 1.38
CA SER A 29 -16.24 17.67 2.50
C SER A 29 -15.17 17.52 3.55
N LEU A 30 -14.72 18.66 4.10
CA LEU A 30 -13.66 18.79 5.12
C LEU A 30 -13.97 18.05 6.44
N GLN A 31 -14.95 17.14 6.44
CA GLN A 31 -15.49 16.40 7.57
C GLN A 31 -15.82 14.93 7.26
N ASP A 32 -15.71 14.45 6.01
CA ASP A 32 -15.97 13.03 5.70
C ASP A 32 -15.13 12.51 4.52
N ASP A 33 -13.82 12.46 4.78
CA ASP A 33 -12.75 11.94 3.93
C ASP A 33 -12.86 10.42 3.73
N ARG A 34 -13.78 9.98 2.88
CA ARG A 34 -13.99 8.54 2.60
C ARG A 34 -13.89 8.23 1.12
N PRO A 35 -13.39 7.03 0.75
CA PRO A 35 -13.40 6.59 -0.64
C PRO A 35 -14.85 6.55 -1.15
N ALA A 36 -15.11 7.17 -2.29
CA ALA A 36 -16.46 7.27 -2.85
C ALA A 36 -16.92 5.91 -3.39
N ASN A 37 -16.00 5.06 -3.85
CA ASN A 37 -16.31 3.75 -4.42
C ASN A 37 -15.35 2.62 -3.99
N PRO A 38 -15.21 2.33 -2.68
CA PRO A 38 -14.32 1.27 -2.21
C PRO A 38 -14.82 -0.10 -2.65
N PHE A 39 -13.90 -1.04 -2.82
CA PHE A 39 -14.25 -2.46 -2.84
C PHE A 39 -14.75 -2.87 -1.46
N ARG A 40 -15.90 -3.56 -1.40
CA ARG A 40 -16.55 -3.99 -0.13
C ARG A 40 -16.87 -5.47 -0.13
N GLY A 41 -16.34 -6.19 -1.10
CA GLY A 41 -16.64 -7.59 -1.32
C GLY A 41 -15.70 -8.51 -0.56
N VAL A 42 -15.81 -9.79 -0.91
CA VAL A 42 -14.86 -10.82 -0.52
C VAL A 42 -14.12 -11.29 -1.76
N LEU A 43 -12.79 -11.34 -1.71
CA LEU A 43 -11.97 -11.96 -2.74
C LEU A 43 -11.18 -13.12 -2.12
N ASP A 44 -11.49 -14.34 -2.55
CA ASP A 44 -10.74 -15.55 -2.20
C ASP A 44 -9.89 -16.01 -3.38
N GLY A 45 -8.58 -15.97 -3.21
CA GLY A 45 -7.61 -16.39 -4.20
C GLY A 45 -7.46 -17.91 -4.31
N GLN A 46 -7.93 -18.69 -3.34
CA GLN A 46 -7.70 -20.15 -3.27
C GLN A 46 -6.22 -20.57 -3.43
N GLY A 47 -5.28 -19.70 -3.11
CA GLY A 47 -3.84 -19.92 -3.29
C GLY A 47 -3.33 -19.67 -4.71
N HIS A 48 -4.19 -19.21 -5.62
CA HIS A 48 -3.84 -18.76 -6.97
C HIS A 48 -3.13 -17.41 -6.98
N THR A 49 -2.40 -17.20 -8.07
CA THR A 49 -1.60 -15.99 -8.29
C THR A 49 -2.35 -14.99 -9.17
N ILE A 50 -2.37 -13.73 -8.74
CA ILE A 50 -2.73 -12.60 -9.60
C ILE A 50 -1.42 -11.87 -9.97
N SER A 51 -1.14 -11.76 -11.26
CA SER A 51 0.00 -11.02 -11.80
C SER A 51 -0.46 -9.74 -12.49
N TYR A 52 0.15 -8.61 -12.17
CA TYR A 52 -0.15 -7.34 -12.83
C TYR A 52 1.01 -6.36 -12.69
N SER A 53 1.04 -5.38 -13.59
CA SER A 53 1.91 -4.20 -13.43
C SER A 53 1.10 -2.93 -13.63
N THR A 54 1.38 -1.90 -12.84
CA THR A 54 0.79 -0.58 -12.99
C THR A 54 1.86 0.49 -12.91
N TYR A 55 1.74 1.47 -13.79
CA TYR A 55 2.62 2.62 -13.88
C TYR A 55 1.75 3.86 -13.74
N ILE A 56 2.06 4.69 -12.75
CA ILE A 56 1.25 5.86 -12.42
C ILE A 56 2.06 7.09 -12.78
N ASP A 57 1.70 7.71 -13.90
CA ASP A 57 2.20 9.02 -14.29
C ASP A 57 1.21 10.12 -13.88
N ASN A 58 1.75 11.21 -13.35
CA ASN A 58 1.00 12.45 -13.12
C ASN A 58 -0.15 12.32 -12.10
N LEU A 59 0.20 12.31 -10.81
CA LEU A 59 -0.71 12.30 -9.66
C LEU A 59 -1.66 13.52 -9.57
N ASN A 60 -1.63 14.47 -10.52
CA ASN A 60 -2.47 15.68 -10.50
C ASN A 60 -3.89 15.50 -11.05
N LYS A 61 -4.25 14.32 -11.56
CA LYS A 61 -5.60 14.10 -12.08
C LYS A 61 -6.42 13.35 -11.03
N ASP A 62 -7.38 14.08 -10.47
CA ASP A 62 -8.58 13.52 -9.88
C ASP A 62 -8.43 12.66 -8.61
N ASN A 63 -7.76 13.15 -7.56
CA ASN A 63 -7.96 12.64 -6.18
C ASN A 63 -7.81 11.11 -5.97
N ASP A 64 -7.04 10.42 -6.82
CA ASP A 64 -6.84 8.98 -6.72
C ASP A 64 -5.58 8.71 -5.88
N TYR A 65 -5.79 8.52 -4.58
CA TYR A 65 -4.72 8.43 -3.57
C TYR A 65 -4.31 7.00 -3.23
N GLY A 66 -5.02 6.00 -3.74
CA GLY A 66 -4.79 4.59 -3.46
C GLY A 66 -4.47 3.81 -4.72
N TRP A 67 -3.38 3.02 -4.70
CA TRP A 67 -2.91 2.22 -5.83
C TRP A 67 -2.58 0.80 -5.41
N GLY A 68 -2.94 -0.16 -6.27
CA GLY A 68 -2.75 -1.60 -6.06
C GLY A 68 -3.55 -2.42 -7.07
N LEU A 69 -3.92 -3.64 -6.71
CA LEU A 69 -4.97 -4.36 -7.44
C LEU A 69 -6.30 -3.61 -7.28
N PHE A 70 -6.53 -3.14 -6.06
CA PHE A 70 -7.57 -2.18 -5.69
C PHE A 70 -6.93 -0.86 -5.26
N GLY A 71 -7.50 0.26 -5.68
CA GLY A 71 -7.13 1.56 -5.15
C GLY A 71 -7.59 1.70 -3.70
N THR A 72 -8.87 1.40 -3.44
CA THR A 72 -9.46 1.50 -2.10
C THR A 72 -10.33 0.31 -1.75
N ALA A 73 -10.34 -0.06 -0.47
CA ALA A 73 -11.20 -1.11 0.08
C ALA A 73 -11.77 -0.70 1.44
N LYS A 74 -13.02 -1.07 1.70
CA LYS A 74 -13.72 -0.76 2.95
C LYS A 74 -14.67 -1.88 3.33
N ASP A 75 -14.60 -2.34 4.58
CA ASP A 75 -15.39 -3.47 5.09
C ASP A 75 -15.25 -4.73 4.19
N ALA A 76 -14.10 -4.88 3.54
CA ALA A 76 -13.82 -5.95 2.59
C ALA A 76 -13.02 -7.09 3.24
N SER A 77 -12.94 -8.23 2.57
CA SER A 77 -12.10 -9.35 3.01
C SER A 77 -11.34 -9.99 1.87
N PHE A 78 -10.08 -10.29 2.10
CA PHE A 78 -9.15 -10.87 1.13
C PHE A 78 -8.52 -12.13 1.74
N PHE A 79 -8.61 -13.25 1.02
CA PHE A 79 -8.19 -14.55 1.50
C PHE A 79 -7.31 -15.26 0.48
N ASN A 80 -6.25 -15.94 0.92
CA ASN A 80 -5.50 -16.91 0.12
C ASN A 80 -5.03 -16.38 -1.25
N ILE A 81 -4.52 -15.14 -1.29
CA ILE A 81 -4.12 -14.49 -2.54
C ILE A 81 -2.60 -14.48 -2.63
N LYS A 82 -2.05 -14.92 -3.77
CA LYS A 82 -0.65 -14.65 -4.12
C LYS A 82 -0.58 -13.53 -5.15
N LEU A 83 0.32 -12.59 -4.94
CA LEU A 83 0.45 -11.40 -5.78
C LEU A 83 1.82 -11.33 -6.41
N LYS A 84 1.85 -11.23 -7.73
CA LYS A 84 3.01 -10.79 -8.50
C LYS A 84 2.75 -9.38 -9.01
N ALA A 85 3.07 -8.39 -8.19
CA ALA A 85 2.74 -6.99 -8.42
C ALA A 85 4.00 -6.19 -8.77
N SER A 86 4.00 -5.47 -9.89
CA SER A 86 5.02 -4.47 -10.23
C SER A 86 4.37 -3.09 -10.29
N ILE A 87 4.58 -2.28 -9.26
CA ILE A 87 3.95 -0.98 -9.11
C ILE A 87 5.04 0.10 -9.04
N LYS A 88 4.88 1.13 -9.87
CA LYS A 88 5.71 2.33 -9.80
C LYS A 88 4.83 3.57 -9.90
N SER A 89 4.93 4.46 -8.92
CA SER A 89 4.35 5.80 -9.00
C SER A 89 5.43 6.88 -9.21
N TYR A 90 5.08 7.90 -9.99
CA TYR A 90 5.93 9.07 -10.25
C TYR A 90 5.09 10.35 -10.27
N ASP A 91 5.67 11.43 -9.78
CA ASP A 91 5.15 12.78 -9.99
C ASP A 91 6.16 13.65 -10.73
N TYR A 92 5.78 14.18 -11.90
CA TYR A 92 6.61 15.07 -12.72
C TYR A 92 6.21 16.54 -12.58
N THR A 93 5.08 16.87 -11.93
CA THR A 93 4.31 18.08 -12.27
C THR A 93 3.68 18.81 -11.10
N VAL A 94 4.32 18.98 -9.94
CA VAL A 94 3.69 19.81 -8.88
C VAL A 94 4.35 21.17 -8.72
N LYS A 95 3.87 22.14 -9.50
CA LYS A 95 3.86 23.55 -9.07
C LYS A 95 2.71 23.72 -8.08
N LYS A 96 3.04 23.78 -6.78
CA LYS A 96 2.11 24.07 -5.66
C LYS A 96 0.87 23.17 -5.61
N VAL A 97 0.96 22.04 -4.93
CA VAL A 97 -0.23 21.48 -4.27
C VAL A 97 0.05 21.30 -2.79
N SER A 98 -0.98 21.48 -1.97
CA SER A 98 -0.97 21.37 -0.51
C SER A 98 -1.65 20.08 -0.10
N ALA A 99 -1.00 19.29 0.76
CA ALA A 99 -1.54 18.12 1.47
C ALA A 99 -2.01 16.92 0.61
N PHE A 100 -1.07 16.04 0.20
CA PHE A 100 -1.44 14.75 -0.39
C PHE A 100 -0.74 13.57 0.28
N GLU A 101 -1.53 12.54 0.57
CA GLU A 101 -1.11 11.20 0.99
C GLU A 101 -1.17 10.27 -0.24
N VAL A 102 -0.05 9.67 -0.64
CA VAL A 102 -0.02 8.69 -1.74
C VAL A 102 0.14 7.30 -1.17
N CYS A 103 -0.85 6.45 -1.32
CA CYS A 103 -0.91 5.12 -0.73
C CYS A 103 -0.73 4.05 -1.82
N VAL A 104 0.33 3.24 -1.73
CA VAL A 104 0.62 2.18 -2.69
C VAL A 104 0.75 0.85 -1.96
N GLY A 105 -0.06 -0.14 -2.34
CA GLY A 105 0.02 -1.50 -1.83
C GLY A 105 -0.06 -2.53 -2.94
N GLY A 106 0.61 -3.67 -2.76
CA GLY A 106 0.53 -4.78 -3.72
C GLY A 106 -0.89 -5.32 -3.94
N LEU A 107 -1.77 -5.18 -2.95
CA LEU A 107 -3.19 -5.57 -3.03
C LEU A 107 -4.11 -4.35 -3.01
N VAL A 108 -3.96 -3.48 -2.01
CA VAL A 108 -4.83 -2.32 -1.80
C VAL A 108 -4.00 -1.07 -1.53
N GLY A 109 -4.33 0.05 -2.16
CA GLY A 109 -3.75 1.34 -1.80
C GLY A 109 -4.14 1.77 -0.38
N LEU A 110 -5.43 2.02 -0.17
CA LEU A 110 -6.03 2.43 1.10
C LEU A 110 -7.07 1.40 1.56
N ALA A 111 -6.94 0.89 2.78
CA ALA A 111 -7.88 -0.07 3.37
C ALA A 111 -8.47 0.43 4.69
N GLU A 112 -9.80 0.36 4.82
CA GLU A 112 -10.52 0.68 6.06
C GLU A 112 -11.36 -0.50 6.54
N ASN A 113 -11.17 -0.92 7.79
CA ASN A 113 -11.93 -2.02 8.42
C ASN A 113 -11.92 -3.32 7.59
N CYS A 114 -10.83 -3.59 6.87
CA CYS A 114 -10.69 -4.76 6.02
C CYS A 114 -10.03 -5.92 6.75
N LYS A 115 -10.22 -7.14 6.22
CA LYS A 115 -9.54 -8.35 6.67
C LYS A 115 -8.65 -8.91 5.58
N PHE A 116 -7.42 -9.26 5.94
CA PHE A 116 -6.44 -9.91 5.07
C PHE A 116 -5.97 -11.18 5.76
N GLU A 117 -6.18 -12.33 5.13
CA GLU A 117 -5.75 -13.61 5.69
C GLU A 117 -5.06 -14.46 4.62
N SER A 118 -3.84 -14.92 4.93
CA SER A 118 -3.05 -15.74 4.02
C SER A 118 -2.84 -15.09 2.64
N CYS A 119 -2.66 -13.77 2.63
CA CYS A 119 -2.25 -13.02 1.45
C CYS A 119 -0.73 -12.86 1.42
N GLU A 120 -0.13 -13.06 0.25
CA GLU A 120 1.32 -13.01 0.03
C GLU A 120 1.66 -12.20 -1.22
N THR A 121 2.71 -11.37 -1.15
CA THR A 121 3.42 -10.94 -2.36
C THR A 121 4.62 -11.84 -2.65
N LEU A 122 4.85 -12.12 -3.93
CA LEU A 122 5.90 -12.99 -4.42
C LEU A 122 7.22 -12.23 -4.65
N SER A 123 8.34 -12.96 -4.69
CA SER A 123 9.70 -12.41 -4.69
C SER A 123 10.07 -11.59 -5.93
N ASP A 124 9.34 -11.77 -7.03
CA ASP A 124 9.47 -11.02 -8.27
C ASP A 124 8.55 -9.79 -8.32
N SER A 125 7.91 -9.45 -7.20
CA SER A 125 7.13 -8.22 -7.03
C SER A 125 8.02 -7.04 -6.62
N SER A 126 7.65 -5.85 -7.07
CA SER A 126 8.26 -4.58 -6.67
C SER A 126 7.17 -3.54 -6.47
N ILE A 127 7.17 -2.91 -5.30
CA ILE A 127 6.17 -1.92 -4.91
C ILE A 127 6.93 -0.65 -4.57
N THR A 128 6.92 0.31 -5.50
CA THR A 128 7.68 1.54 -5.38
C THR A 128 6.77 2.75 -5.47
N ASN A 129 6.73 3.52 -4.39
CA ASN A 129 6.05 4.80 -4.33
C ASN A 129 7.08 5.93 -4.51
N MET A 130 6.92 6.76 -5.54
CA MET A 130 7.86 7.82 -5.95
C MET A 130 9.23 7.27 -6.41
N ASP A 131 9.24 6.58 -7.55
CA ASP A 131 10.46 6.06 -8.17
C ASP A 131 11.31 7.18 -8.83
N THR A 132 12.64 7.08 -8.79
CA THR A 132 13.58 8.20 -9.03
C THR A 132 14.26 8.26 -10.37
N ASP A 133 14.06 7.30 -11.27
CA ASP A 133 14.60 7.45 -12.63
C ASP A 133 14.00 8.68 -13.36
N ARG A 134 12.86 9.19 -12.86
CA ARG A 134 12.14 10.35 -13.42
C ARG A 134 11.50 11.30 -12.40
N ALA A 135 11.41 10.96 -11.11
CA ALA A 135 10.85 11.88 -10.10
C ALA A 135 11.79 13.07 -9.91
N TYR A 136 11.38 14.22 -10.44
CA TYR A 136 12.11 15.46 -10.27
C TYR A 136 11.97 15.92 -8.81
N TYR A 137 13.03 16.54 -8.30
CA TYR A 137 13.21 17.15 -6.97
C TYR A 137 12.09 18.11 -6.50
N VAL A 138 10.95 18.24 -7.20
CA VAL A 138 9.91 19.23 -6.92
C VAL A 138 9.11 18.90 -5.65
N PHE A 139 8.98 17.62 -5.28
CA PHE A 139 8.43 17.24 -3.95
C PHE A 139 9.32 17.73 -2.79
N LEU A 140 10.62 17.95 -3.02
CA LEU A 140 11.60 18.38 -2.01
C LEU A 140 11.71 19.91 -1.85
N VAL A 141 11.26 20.70 -2.82
CA VAL A 141 11.48 22.17 -2.80
C VAL A 141 10.18 22.96 -2.57
N GLY A 142 9.01 22.39 -2.87
CA GLY A 142 7.71 23.09 -2.79
C GLY A 142 6.83 22.77 -1.58
N MET A 143 7.02 21.60 -0.94
CA MET A 143 6.23 21.14 0.21
C MET A 143 7.12 21.07 1.44
N LYS A 144 7.38 22.22 2.07
CA LYS A 144 8.19 22.21 3.29
C LYS A 144 7.54 21.48 4.47
N ASP A 145 6.23 21.17 4.43
CA ASP A 145 5.50 20.79 5.65
C ASP A 145 4.27 19.83 5.52
N THR A 146 3.87 19.26 4.36
CA THR A 146 2.52 18.61 4.27
C THR A 146 2.33 17.35 3.39
N GLY A 147 3.36 16.70 2.83
CA GLY A 147 3.18 15.54 1.93
C GLY A 147 3.71 14.21 2.49
N ALA A 148 2.88 13.15 2.47
CA ALA A 148 3.24 11.81 2.93
C ALA A 148 3.10 10.73 1.84
N THR A 149 4.02 9.77 1.83
CA THR A 149 3.98 8.62 0.92
C THR A 149 4.00 7.32 1.72
N TYR A 150 3.07 6.43 1.42
CA TYR A 150 2.91 5.15 2.08
C TYR A 150 3.08 4.03 1.07
N ALA A 151 3.99 3.10 1.33
CA ALA A 151 4.19 1.91 0.50
C ALA A 151 4.18 0.67 1.37
N GLY A 152 3.31 -0.30 1.09
CA GLY A 152 3.31 -1.58 1.79
C GLY A 152 3.27 -2.77 0.85
N GLY A 153 3.81 -3.91 1.29
CA GLY A 153 3.75 -5.16 0.53
C GLY A 153 2.32 -5.52 0.11
N LEU A 154 1.38 -5.47 1.04
CA LEU A 154 -0.04 -5.71 0.75
C LEU A 154 -0.84 -4.42 0.69
N VAL A 155 -0.65 -3.53 1.66
CA VAL A 155 -1.49 -2.34 1.84
C VAL A 155 -0.65 -1.08 2.00
N GLY A 156 -0.97 -0.02 1.26
CA GLY A 156 -0.33 1.29 1.43
C GLY A 156 -0.65 1.92 2.78
N ASP A 157 -1.91 2.29 3.01
CA ASP A 157 -2.43 2.81 4.29
C ASP A 157 -3.56 1.90 4.79
N ALA A 158 -3.50 1.49 6.05
CA ALA A 158 -4.49 0.63 6.68
C ALA A 158 -5.04 1.24 7.97
N ARG A 159 -6.37 1.30 8.07
CA ARG A 159 -7.10 1.88 9.21
C ARG A 159 -8.10 0.85 9.77
N GLY A 160 -7.91 0.42 11.01
CA GLY A 160 -8.80 -0.55 11.67
C GLY A 160 -8.82 -1.94 11.02
N CYS A 161 -7.79 -2.28 10.24
CA CYS A 161 -7.72 -3.54 9.50
C CYS A 161 -7.18 -4.69 10.35
N GLN A 162 -7.41 -5.93 9.89
CA GLN A 162 -6.89 -7.15 10.50
C GLN A 162 -6.05 -7.92 9.48
N PHE A 163 -4.85 -8.31 9.88
CA PHE A 163 -3.91 -9.08 9.06
C PHE A 163 -3.55 -10.37 9.79
N LYS A 164 -3.73 -11.50 9.11
CA LYS A 164 -3.48 -12.83 9.67
C LYS A 164 -2.68 -13.68 8.71
N ASN A 165 -1.54 -14.20 9.16
CA ASN A 165 -0.69 -15.09 8.36
C ASN A 165 -0.33 -14.49 6.98
N CYS A 166 -0.14 -13.17 6.91
CA CYS A 166 0.20 -12.48 5.67
C CYS A 166 1.72 -12.37 5.49
N SER A 167 2.20 -12.47 4.27
CA SER A 167 3.62 -12.34 3.98
C SER A 167 3.94 -11.35 2.86
N ASN A 168 5.15 -10.81 2.92
CA ASN A 168 5.71 -10.01 1.85
C ASN A 168 7.06 -10.55 1.42
N ARG A 169 7.20 -10.82 0.12
CA ARG A 169 8.49 -11.09 -0.53
C ARG A 169 8.83 -10.02 -1.58
N ALA A 170 7.93 -9.08 -1.83
CA ALA A 170 8.19 -7.94 -2.70
C ALA A 170 9.25 -7.02 -2.10
N THR A 171 10.06 -6.40 -2.96
CA THR A 171 10.80 -5.20 -2.54
C THR A 171 9.82 -4.05 -2.41
N VAL A 172 9.81 -3.38 -1.26
CA VAL A 172 8.94 -2.24 -0.97
C VAL A 172 9.78 -0.99 -0.77
N SER A 173 9.44 0.10 -1.46
CA SER A 173 10.08 1.38 -1.22
C SER A 173 9.16 2.58 -1.37
N SER A 174 9.45 3.62 -0.59
CA SER A 174 8.79 4.92 -0.68
C SER A 174 9.81 6.05 -0.60
N ARG A 175 9.49 7.17 -1.25
CA ARG A 175 10.27 8.41 -1.15
C ARG A 175 9.34 9.61 -1.07
N GLY A 176 9.79 10.69 -0.46
CA GLY A 176 9.00 11.90 -0.23
C GLY A 176 9.36 12.53 1.11
N TYR A 177 8.77 13.70 1.42
CA TYR A 177 9.05 14.46 2.65
C TYR A 177 8.69 13.66 3.93
N GLN A 178 7.54 12.99 3.95
CA GLN A 178 7.20 11.99 4.95
C GLN A 178 6.99 10.63 4.27
N ALA A 179 8.08 9.89 4.08
CA ALA A 179 8.06 8.57 3.46
C ALA A 179 7.92 7.46 4.52
N TYR A 180 6.93 6.58 4.32
CA TYR A 180 6.70 5.39 5.14
C TYR A 180 6.67 4.15 4.25
N SER A 181 7.46 3.16 4.64
CA SER A 181 7.48 1.87 3.95
C SER A 181 7.30 0.72 4.91
N GLY A 182 6.52 -0.23 4.42
CA GLY A 182 5.86 -1.31 5.10
C GLY A 182 6.21 -2.67 4.53
N GLY A 183 6.64 -3.62 5.36
CA GLY A 183 6.70 -5.02 4.93
C GLY A 183 5.32 -5.51 4.47
N ILE A 184 4.31 -5.39 5.34
CA ILE A 184 2.92 -5.73 5.02
C ILE A 184 2.09 -4.46 4.75
N VAL A 185 2.25 -3.46 5.61
CA VAL A 185 1.46 -2.21 5.61
C VAL A 185 2.40 -1.01 5.67
N GLY A 186 2.23 -0.04 4.78
CA GLY A 186 3.04 1.19 4.74
C GLY A 186 2.77 2.14 5.91
N ASN A 187 1.49 2.45 6.16
CA ASN A 187 1.02 3.23 7.30
C ASN A 187 -0.11 2.49 8.04
N ASN A 188 -0.05 2.48 9.38
CA ASN A 188 -0.93 1.68 10.21
C ASN A 188 -1.61 2.54 11.27
N TYR A 189 -2.94 2.61 11.20
CA TYR A 189 -3.79 3.17 12.24
C TYR A 189 -4.70 2.11 12.85
N ASN A 190 -4.43 1.74 14.11
CA ASN A 190 -5.26 0.81 14.88
C ASN A 190 -5.51 -0.56 14.21
N CYS A 191 -4.56 -1.09 13.44
CA CYS A 191 -4.68 -2.42 12.86
C CYS A 191 -4.24 -3.52 13.84
N LYS A 192 -4.76 -4.73 13.63
CA LYS A 192 -4.41 -5.93 14.37
C LYS A 192 -3.62 -6.90 13.49
N PHE A 193 -2.54 -7.45 14.04
CA PHE A 193 -1.74 -8.50 13.40
C PHE A 193 -1.83 -9.77 14.24
N GLU A 194 -2.28 -10.86 13.63
CA GLU A 194 -2.46 -12.17 14.27
C GLU A 194 -1.68 -13.25 13.52
N GLY A 195 -1.16 -14.24 14.25
CA GLY A 195 -0.40 -15.33 13.65
C GLY A 195 0.90 -14.86 12.99
N GLU A 196 1.34 -15.58 11.95
CA GLU A 196 2.65 -15.40 11.34
C GLU A 196 2.61 -14.36 10.22
N ASN A 197 2.64 -13.08 10.60
CA ASN A 197 2.86 -12.01 9.63
C ASN A 197 4.36 -11.78 9.43
N ALA A 198 4.83 -11.78 8.18
CA ALA A 198 6.26 -11.82 7.91
C ALA A 198 6.68 -11.05 6.65
N ASN A 199 7.73 -10.25 6.78
CA ASN A 199 8.47 -9.68 5.65
C ASN A 199 9.77 -10.44 5.42
N TYR A 200 10.01 -10.85 4.17
CA TYR A 200 11.18 -11.62 3.74
C TYR A 200 12.06 -10.88 2.72
N SER A 201 11.76 -9.61 2.44
CA SER A 201 12.45 -8.83 1.41
C SER A 201 12.78 -7.42 1.89
N SER A 202 13.45 -6.64 1.03
CA SER A 202 13.90 -5.31 1.39
C SER A 202 12.75 -4.32 1.49
N VAL A 203 12.78 -3.51 2.54
CA VAL A 203 11.85 -2.40 2.78
C VAL A 203 12.70 -1.15 3.01
N SER A 204 12.44 -0.08 2.27
CA SER A 204 13.22 1.16 2.39
C SER A 204 12.35 2.40 2.23
N ALA A 205 12.57 3.39 3.08
CA ALA A 205 12.03 4.73 2.90
C ALA A 205 13.20 5.71 2.81
N SER A 206 13.07 6.76 2.00
CA SER A 206 14.10 7.81 1.93
C SER A 206 13.48 9.19 1.82
N HIS A 207 14.17 10.17 2.40
CA HIS A 207 13.74 11.57 2.52
C HIS A 207 12.56 11.85 3.47
N GLY A 208 12.20 10.89 4.34
CA GLY A 208 11.26 11.06 5.46
C GLY A 208 11.58 10.12 6.63
N GLU A 209 10.86 10.30 7.74
CA GLU A 209 11.30 9.93 9.09
C GLU A 209 11.15 8.45 9.50
N TRP A 210 10.46 7.57 8.74
CA TRP A 210 10.07 6.25 9.28
C TRP A 210 10.04 5.09 8.28
N VAL A 211 10.74 3.99 8.57
CA VAL A 211 10.53 2.67 7.94
C VAL A 211 9.88 1.74 8.96
N TRP A 212 8.78 1.08 8.60
CA TRP A 212 8.05 0.13 9.45
C TRP A 212 8.03 -1.26 8.78
N GLY A 213 8.61 -2.27 9.41
CA GLY A 213 8.61 -3.65 8.90
C GLY A 213 7.99 -4.59 9.93
N ILE A 214 7.05 -5.44 9.53
CA ILE A 214 6.65 -6.58 10.37
C ILE A 214 7.63 -7.71 10.08
N HIS A 215 8.50 -8.02 11.04
CA HIS A 215 9.40 -9.17 10.95
C HIS A 215 8.69 -10.43 11.46
N GLY A 216 9.16 -11.60 11.02
CA GLY A 216 8.46 -12.91 10.97
C GLY A 216 7.95 -13.55 12.26
N GLN A 217 7.51 -12.78 13.25
CA GLN A 217 6.82 -13.20 14.46
C GLN A 217 5.69 -12.20 14.86
N GLY A 218 5.23 -11.35 13.94
CA GLY A 218 4.23 -10.30 14.24
C GLY A 218 4.80 -9.10 15.01
N GLU A 219 6.12 -9.01 15.13
CA GLU A 219 6.81 -7.89 15.76
C GLU A 219 6.99 -6.75 14.75
N ILE A 220 6.58 -5.54 15.14
CA ILE A 220 6.76 -4.32 14.36
C ILE A 220 8.17 -3.77 14.63
N TYR A 221 8.98 -3.62 13.59
CA TYR A 221 10.30 -3.03 13.63
C TYR A 221 10.30 -1.67 12.95
N GLY A 222 10.88 -0.67 13.61
CA GLY A 222 11.12 0.65 13.05
C GLY A 222 12.59 0.83 12.67
N LYS A 223 12.89 1.45 11.53
CA LYS A 223 14.24 1.93 11.19
C LYS A 223 14.26 3.46 11.12
N ILE A 224 15.10 4.07 11.96
CA ILE A 224 15.66 5.42 11.80
C ILE A 224 17.19 5.25 11.84
N GLY A 225 17.83 4.99 10.70
CA GLY A 225 19.28 4.65 10.63
C GLY A 225 19.63 3.20 11.03
N GLU A 226 20.92 2.87 11.10
CA GLU A 226 21.42 1.56 11.58
C GLU A 226 21.58 1.57 13.11
N PRO A 227 21.24 0.50 13.86
CA PRO A 227 20.60 -0.77 13.47
C PRO A 227 19.06 -0.79 13.69
N TRP A 228 18.39 -1.83 13.16
CA TRP A 228 16.96 -2.11 13.37
C TRP A 228 16.61 -2.17 14.87
N LYS A 229 15.58 -1.43 15.30
CA LYS A 229 15.05 -1.49 16.66
C LYS A 229 13.67 -2.13 16.66
N ARG A 230 13.47 -3.09 17.57
CA ARG A 230 12.14 -3.63 17.88
C ARG A 230 11.30 -2.50 18.44
N SER A 231 10.12 -2.23 17.88
CA SER A 231 9.16 -1.35 18.55
C SER A 231 8.45 -2.20 19.60
N ASP A 232 8.64 -1.87 20.87
CA ASP A 232 7.98 -2.57 21.97
C ASP A 232 6.50 -2.17 22.00
N GLY A 233 5.70 -2.73 21.09
CA GLY A 233 4.23 -2.78 21.16
C GLY A 233 3.54 -1.48 21.59
N GLY A 234 4.10 -0.33 21.24
CA GLY A 234 3.63 0.96 21.68
C GLY A 234 2.39 1.30 20.89
N LYS A 235 1.26 1.44 21.60
CA LYS A 235 0.13 2.24 21.12
C LYS A 235 0.67 3.53 20.50
N ILE A 236 0.33 3.76 19.25
CA ILE A 236 0.22 5.12 18.68
C ILE A 236 -1.27 5.43 18.70
#